data_AF-A0A7K3YGU6-F1
#
_entry.id   AF-A0A7K3YGU6-F1
#
_cell.length_a   1.000
_cell.length_b   1.000
_cell.length_c   1.000
_cell.angle_alpha   90.00
_cell.angle_beta   90.00
_cell.angle_gamma   90.00
#
_symmetry.space_group_name_H-M   'P 1'
#
loop_
_entity.id
_entity.type
_entity.pdbx_description
1 polymer ?
#
loop_
_entity_poly.entity_id
_entity_poly.type
_entity_poly.pdbx_seq_one_letter_code
_entity_poly.pdbx_strand_id
1 'polypeptide(L)'
;MTRYFVGLDLGQAADYTAISVIEVHPTTYTVQHDDHDPETRRPRTVETVVESIPLTHHVRHLERLPIGTPYPDQVVRVKEIMSRLPTGTDLIVDNTGVGRAVTDMLFLEGLTPVCITITGGDTASRDGPYFRVPKRDIVGELAVALQNKRLKIAAALPDAETLINELLAFKVKVNLKTAHDSYEAWREGDHDDLVLSAGMAVWAATWLYNQQTGDDIVTYDEPVSISPV
;
A
#
# COMPACT_ATOMS: atom_id res chain seq x y z
N MET A 1 11.50 11.00 -4.48
CA MET A 1 11.05 10.64 -5.84
C MET A 1 9.66 10.03 -5.76
N THR A 2 8.73 10.46 -6.61
CA THR A 2 7.38 9.88 -6.65
C THR A 2 7.41 8.42 -7.10
N ARG A 3 6.77 7.52 -6.35
CA ARG A 3 6.67 6.09 -6.67
C ARG A 3 5.19 5.68 -6.81
N TYR A 4 4.93 4.65 -7.61
CA TYR A 4 3.58 4.12 -7.82
C TYR A 4 3.46 2.71 -7.25
N PHE A 5 2.30 2.43 -6.69
CA PHE A 5 1.92 1.11 -6.17
C PHE A 5 0.57 0.73 -6.79
N VAL A 6 0.48 -0.48 -7.32
CA VAL A 6 -0.74 -1.03 -7.89
C VAL A 6 -1.27 -2.09 -6.94
N GLY A 7 -2.47 -1.90 -6.40
CA GLY A 7 -3.18 -2.91 -5.65
C GLY A 7 -4.02 -3.77 -6.60
N LEU A 8 -4.00 -5.09 -6.41
CA LEU A 8 -4.82 -6.05 -7.13
C LEU A 8 -5.46 -7.00 -6.13
N ASP A 9 -6.76 -6.82 -5.90
CA ASP A 9 -7.59 -7.78 -5.16
C ASP A 9 -8.31 -8.68 -6.16
N LEU A 10 -8.01 -9.97 -6.11
CA LEU A 10 -8.50 -10.95 -7.09
C LEU A 10 -9.82 -11.56 -6.60
N GLY A 11 -10.89 -11.31 -7.35
CA GLY A 11 -12.21 -11.87 -7.08
C GLY A 11 -12.33 -13.33 -7.54
N GLN A 12 -13.07 -14.13 -6.77
CA GLN A 12 -13.52 -15.47 -7.21
C GLN A 12 -14.75 -15.36 -8.12
N ALA A 13 -15.37 -16.48 -8.49
CA ALA A 13 -16.44 -16.54 -9.49
C ALA A 13 -17.66 -15.64 -9.21
N ALA A 14 -17.89 -15.24 -7.95
CA ALA A 14 -19.00 -14.38 -7.54
C ALA A 14 -18.56 -12.98 -7.06
N ASP A 15 -17.25 -12.70 -7.05
CA ASP A 15 -16.69 -11.46 -6.49
C ASP A 15 -16.05 -10.61 -7.60
N TYR A 16 -15.97 -9.30 -7.35
CA TYR A 16 -15.25 -8.40 -8.24
C TYR A 16 -13.73 -8.57 -8.06
N THR A 17 -13.00 -8.37 -9.15
CA THR A 17 -11.56 -8.09 -9.09
C THR A 17 -11.37 -6.58 -9.12
N ALA A 18 -10.63 -6.06 -8.14
CA ALA A 18 -10.37 -4.63 -7.99
C ALA A 18 -8.91 -4.27 -8.22
N ILE A 19 -8.71 -3.26 -9.07
CA ILE A 19 -7.40 -2.69 -9.37
C ILE A 19 -7.37 -1.24 -8.89
N SER A 20 -6.32 -0.88 -8.16
CA SER A 20 -6.06 0.49 -7.74
C SER A 20 -4.65 0.90 -8.12
N VAL A 21 -4.45 2.15 -8.54
CA VAL A 21 -3.11 2.73 -8.73
C VAL A 21 -2.95 3.90 -7.79
N ILE A 22 -1.94 3.83 -6.94
CA ILE A 22 -1.63 4.83 -5.92
C ILE A 22 -0.29 5.46 -6.23
N GLU A 23 -0.30 6.77 -6.44
CA GLU A 23 0.90 7.60 -6.44
C GLU A 23 1.26 7.98 -5.01
N VAL A 24 2.50 7.74 -4.62
CA VAL A 24 3.00 7.92 -3.25
C VAL A 24 3.99 9.08 -3.21
N HIS A 25 3.73 10.00 -2.28
CA HIS A 25 4.56 11.16 -1.98
C HIS A 25 5.05 11.05 -0.53
N PRO A 26 6.34 10.75 -0.30
CA PRO A 26 6.91 10.78 1.04
C PRO A 26 7.01 12.21 1.57
N THR A 27 7.08 12.34 2.89
CA THR A 27 7.37 13.63 3.53
C THR A 27 8.87 13.89 3.48
N THR A 28 9.24 15.10 3.10
CA THR A 28 10.64 15.53 3.03
C THR A 28 11.06 16.19 4.34
N TYR A 29 12.19 15.76 4.88
CA TYR A 29 12.79 16.29 6.10
C TYR A 29 14.19 16.83 5.81
N THR A 30 14.57 17.93 6.47
CA THR A 30 15.96 18.38 6.50
C THR A 30 16.59 17.89 7.79
N VAL A 31 17.65 17.10 7.67
CA VAL A 31 18.41 16.56 8.79
C VAL A 31 19.78 17.23 8.81
N GLN A 32 20.08 17.87 9.93
CA GLN A 32 21.42 18.36 10.23
C GLN A 32 22.20 17.29 10.97
N HIS A 33 23.39 16.98 10.49
CA HIS A 33 24.33 16.13 11.21
C HIS A 33 25.74 16.70 11.13
N ASP A 34 26.52 16.42 12.17
CA ASP A 34 27.92 16.77 12.20
C ASP A 34 28.71 15.78 11.34
N ASP A 35 29.58 16.34 10.52
CA ASP A 35 30.48 15.62 9.63
C ASP A 35 31.87 16.25 9.72
N HIS A 36 32.87 15.57 9.19
CA HIS A 36 34.20 16.12 9.04
C HIS A 36 34.51 16.35 7.57
N ASP A 37 35.01 17.55 7.26
CA ASP A 37 35.51 17.83 5.92
C ASP A 37 36.59 16.80 5.53
N PRO A 38 36.44 16.08 4.41
CA PRO A 38 37.30 14.93 4.10
C PRO A 38 38.76 15.32 3.81
N GLU A 39 39.03 16.58 3.46
CA GLU A 39 40.39 17.08 3.20
C GLU A 39 41.01 17.72 4.44
N THR A 40 40.25 18.57 5.13
CA THR A 40 40.76 19.39 6.23
C THR A 40 40.50 18.80 7.62
N ARG A 41 39.65 17.75 7.71
CA ARG A 41 39.15 17.13 8.95
C ARG A 41 38.47 18.09 9.92
N ARG A 42 38.14 19.30 9.49
CA ARG A 42 37.43 20.27 10.33
C ARG A 42 35.97 19.84 10.49
N PRO A 43 35.39 19.96 11.70
CA PRO A 43 33.97 19.71 11.89
C PRO A 43 33.17 20.68 11.04
N ARG A 44 32.13 20.17 10.39
CA ARG A 44 31.15 20.93 9.62
C ARG A 44 29.77 20.36 9.89
N THR A 45 28.76 21.21 9.83
CA THR A 45 27.37 20.76 9.84
C THR A 45 26.93 20.57 8.40
N VAL A 46 26.41 19.39 8.09
CA VAL A 46 25.85 19.06 6.78
C VAL A 46 24.35 18.97 6.90
N GLU A 47 23.65 19.62 5.98
CA GLU A 47 22.22 19.46 5.79
C GLU A 47 21.97 18.42 4.71
N THR A 48 21.24 17.36 5.05
CA THR A 48 20.78 16.35 4.11
C THR A 48 19.27 16.30 4.08
N VAL A 49 18.73 16.19 2.87
CA VAL A 49 17.30 16.04 2.64
C VAL A 49 16.97 14.56 2.57
N VAL A 50 16.09 14.09 3.46
CA VAL A 50 15.64 12.69 3.50
C VAL A 50 14.13 12.62 3.26
N GLU A 51 13.69 11.57 2.59
CA GLU A 51 12.27 11.28 2.34
C GLU A 51 11.82 10.15 3.26
N SER A 52 10.74 10.37 4.02
CA SER A 52 10.28 9.43 5.05
C SER A 52 8.75 9.46 5.21
N ILE A 53 8.25 8.58 6.07
CA ILE A 53 6.87 8.62 6.56
C ILE A 53 6.63 9.91 7.38
N PRO A 54 5.40 10.45 7.41
CA PRO A 54 4.18 9.87 6.84
C PRO A 54 4.08 10.07 5.31
N LEU A 55 3.45 9.11 4.64
CA LEU A 55 3.23 9.16 3.19
C LEU A 55 1.89 9.83 2.85
N THR A 56 1.85 10.62 1.79
CA THR A 56 0.62 11.05 1.12
C THR A 56 0.36 10.17 -0.10
N HIS A 57 -0.87 9.68 -0.23
CA HIS A 57 -1.31 8.73 -1.23
C HIS A 57 -2.35 9.38 -2.13
N HIS A 58 -2.11 9.43 -3.43
CA HIS A 58 -3.07 9.89 -4.42
C HIS A 58 -3.56 8.70 -5.23
N VAL A 59 -4.85 8.37 -5.13
CA VAL A 59 -5.48 7.35 -5.95
C VAL A 59 -5.67 7.92 -7.36
N ARG A 60 -4.98 7.33 -8.33
CA ARG A 60 -4.93 7.77 -9.73
C ARG A 60 -5.71 6.88 -10.70
N HIS A 61 -6.04 5.66 -10.27
CA HIS A 61 -6.84 4.71 -11.03
C HIS A 61 -7.61 3.84 -10.06
N LEU A 62 -8.85 3.54 -10.42
CA LEU A 62 -9.70 2.54 -9.79
C LEU A 62 -10.45 1.82 -10.90
N GLU A 63 -10.52 0.51 -10.81
CA GLU A 63 -11.24 -0.31 -11.78
C GLU A 63 -11.73 -1.60 -11.15
N ARG A 64 -13.03 -1.85 -11.29
CA ARG A 64 -13.63 -3.18 -11.10
C ARG A 64 -13.77 -3.90 -12.42
N LEU A 65 -13.19 -5.09 -12.52
CA LEU A 65 -13.40 -5.96 -13.67
C LEU A 65 -14.78 -6.62 -13.58
N PRO A 66 -15.50 -6.83 -14.69
CA PRO A 66 -16.79 -7.52 -14.66
C PRO A 66 -16.71 -8.89 -13.97
N ILE A 67 -17.73 -9.24 -13.18
CA ILE A 67 -17.81 -10.55 -12.54
C ILE A 67 -17.70 -11.65 -13.60
N GLY A 68 -16.92 -12.68 -13.30
CA GLY A 68 -16.67 -13.80 -14.21
C GLY A 68 -15.60 -13.54 -15.28
N THR A 69 -14.91 -12.39 -15.24
CA THR A 69 -13.72 -12.16 -16.09
C THR A 69 -12.69 -13.27 -15.82
N PRO A 70 -12.27 -14.05 -16.83
CA PRO A 70 -11.29 -15.13 -16.64
C PRO A 70 -9.94 -14.60 -16.16
N TYR A 71 -9.25 -15.34 -15.27
CA TYR A 71 -7.93 -14.92 -14.75
C TYR A 71 -6.91 -14.55 -15.83
N PRO A 72 -6.78 -15.26 -16.97
CA PRO A 72 -5.88 -14.83 -18.04
C PRO A 72 -6.20 -13.42 -18.57
N ASP A 73 -7.48 -13.09 -18.72
CA ASP A 73 -7.92 -11.76 -19.19
C ASP A 73 -7.68 -10.68 -18.12
N GLN A 74 -7.86 -11.02 -16.84
CA GLN A 74 -7.50 -10.13 -15.72
C GLN A 74 -5.99 -9.83 -15.74
N VAL A 75 -5.15 -10.84 -15.95
CA VAL A 75 -3.69 -10.71 -16.03
C VAL A 75 -3.26 -9.82 -17.20
N VAL A 76 -3.87 -10.00 -18.38
CA VAL A 76 -3.64 -9.13 -19.55
C VAL A 76 -3.98 -7.68 -19.19
N ARG A 77 -5.12 -7.45 -18.53
CA ARG A 77 -5.54 -6.11 -18.14
C ARG A 77 -4.59 -5.45 -17.15
N VAL A 78 -4.12 -6.20 -16.15
CA VAL A 78 -3.10 -5.72 -15.19
C VAL A 78 -1.80 -5.36 -15.90
N LYS A 79 -1.35 -6.20 -16.84
CA LYS A 79 -0.15 -5.93 -17.64
C LYS A 79 -0.27 -4.65 -18.46
N GLU A 80 -1.43 -4.40 -19.07
CA GLU A 80 -1.69 -3.15 -19.80
C GLU A 80 -1.57 -1.93 -18.89
N ILE A 81 -2.15 -1.98 -17.68
CA ILE A 81 -2.06 -0.89 -16.70
C ILE A 81 -0.60 -0.67 -16.30
N MET A 82 0.10 -1.74 -15.91
CA MET A 82 1.52 -1.68 -15.52
C MET A 82 2.41 -1.10 -16.63
N SER A 83 2.14 -1.42 -17.89
CA SER A 83 2.92 -0.93 -19.04
C SER A 83 2.83 0.58 -19.28
N ARG A 84 1.81 1.25 -18.72
CA ARG A 84 1.59 2.70 -18.83
C ARG A 84 2.16 3.47 -17.64
N LEU A 85 2.63 2.77 -16.61
CA LEU A 85 3.17 3.36 -15.39
C LEU A 85 4.70 3.47 -15.47
N PRO A 86 5.32 4.37 -14.69
CA PRO A 86 6.78 4.48 -14.64
C PRO A 86 7.45 3.16 -14.24
N THR A 87 8.66 2.94 -14.76
CA THR A 87 9.51 1.83 -14.33
C THR A 87 9.77 1.90 -12.82
N GLY A 88 9.73 0.74 -12.14
CA GLY A 88 9.88 0.67 -10.68
C GLY A 88 8.56 0.75 -9.89
N THR A 89 7.42 0.76 -10.58
CA THR A 89 6.09 0.59 -9.98
C THR A 89 5.95 -0.81 -9.36
N ASP A 90 5.48 -0.89 -8.11
CA ASP A 90 5.25 -2.15 -7.42
C ASP A 90 3.83 -2.66 -7.65
N LEU A 91 3.68 -3.92 -8.02
CA LEU A 91 2.40 -4.61 -8.13
C LEU A 91 2.16 -5.44 -6.87
N ILE A 92 1.11 -5.14 -6.12
CA ILE A 92 0.74 -5.78 -4.86
C ILE A 92 -0.53 -6.59 -5.09
N VAL A 93 -0.45 -7.90 -4.89
CA VAL A 93 -1.52 -8.83 -5.28
C VAL A 93 -2.05 -9.56 -4.05
N ASP A 94 -3.37 -9.57 -3.87
CA ASP A 94 -3.99 -10.50 -2.93
C ASP A 94 -3.90 -11.92 -3.48
N ASN A 95 -3.16 -12.76 -2.77
CA ASN A 95 -3.00 -14.18 -3.04
C ASN A 95 -3.93 -15.03 -2.13
N THR A 96 -4.78 -14.39 -1.33
CA THR A 96 -5.73 -15.06 -0.43
C THR A 96 -6.80 -15.76 -1.25
N GLY A 97 -6.99 -17.06 -1.03
CA GLY A 97 -8.12 -17.83 -1.58
C GLY A 97 -8.08 -18.15 -3.09
N VAL A 98 -7.47 -17.32 -3.93
CA VAL A 98 -7.38 -17.53 -5.40
C VAL A 98 -6.26 -18.51 -5.81
N GLY A 99 -5.31 -18.75 -4.92
CA GLY A 99 -4.25 -19.74 -5.06
C GLY A 99 -3.05 -19.28 -5.90
N ARG A 100 -1.96 -20.04 -5.80
CA ARG A 100 -0.67 -19.75 -6.46
C ARG A 100 -0.77 -19.69 -7.99
N ALA A 101 -1.76 -20.35 -8.58
CA ALA A 101 -1.91 -20.41 -10.04
C ALA A 101 -2.06 -19.03 -10.70
N VAL A 102 -2.80 -18.10 -10.09
CA VAL A 102 -3.00 -16.76 -10.67
C VAL A 102 -1.74 -15.90 -10.54
N THR A 103 -1.04 -16.02 -9.40
CA THR A 103 0.24 -15.32 -9.22
C THR A 103 1.32 -15.88 -10.16
N ASP A 104 1.34 -17.19 -10.43
CA ASP A 104 2.20 -17.81 -11.43
C ASP A 104 1.93 -17.25 -12.85
N MET A 105 0.67 -17.01 -13.22
CA MET A 105 0.33 -16.37 -14.51
C MET A 105 0.91 -14.95 -14.63
N LEU A 106 0.86 -14.15 -13.55
CA LEU A 106 1.47 -12.82 -13.54
C LEU A 106 2.99 -12.90 -13.74
N PHE A 107 3.66 -13.85 -13.07
CA PHE A 107 5.10 -14.08 -13.26
C PHE A 107 5.44 -14.50 -14.69
N LEU A 108 4.64 -15.40 -15.30
CA LEU A 108 4.83 -15.85 -16.68
C LEU A 108 4.70 -14.71 -17.70
N GLU A 109 3.88 -13.70 -17.39
CA GLU A 109 3.74 -12.49 -18.21
C GLU A 109 4.85 -11.45 -18.01
N GLY A 110 5.86 -11.78 -17.20
CA GLY A 110 7.03 -10.94 -16.93
C GLY A 110 6.79 -9.86 -15.87
N LEU A 111 5.70 -9.95 -15.11
CA LEU A 111 5.45 -9.08 -13.97
C LEU A 111 6.18 -9.61 -12.72
N THR A 112 6.48 -8.72 -11.79
CA THR A 112 7.16 -9.06 -10.52
C THR A 112 6.27 -8.68 -9.33
N PRO A 113 5.15 -9.38 -9.11
CA PRO A 113 4.23 -9.06 -8.04
C PRO A 113 4.83 -9.33 -6.65
N VAL A 114 4.44 -8.49 -5.69
CA VAL A 114 4.48 -8.78 -4.26
C VAL A 114 3.16 -9.45 -3.90
N CYS A 115 3.21 -10.73 -3.51
CA CYS A 115 2.03 -11.53 -3.25
C CYS A 115 1.69 -11.50 -1.76
N ILE A 116 0.62 -10.81 -1.38
CA ILE A 116 0.14 -10.73 0.00
C ILE A 116 -0.86 -11.86 0.25
N THR A 117 -0.62 -12.66 1.28
CA THR A 117 -1.64 -13.53 1.87
C THR A 117 -2.15 -12.87 3.14
N ILE A 118 -3.41 -12.49 3.14
CA ILE A 118 -4.07 -11.83 4.26
C ILE A 118 -4.38 -12.88 5.33
N THR A 119 -4.00 -12.60 6.58
CA THR A 119 -4.17 -13.52 7.70
C THR A 119 -4.91 -12.86 8.86
N GLY A 120 -5.45 -13.68 9.77
CA GLY A 120 -5.96 -13.24 11.07
C GLY A 120 -4.92 -13.21 12.18
N GLY A 121 -3.64 -13.51 11.88
CA GLY A 121 -2.56 -13.55 12.87
C GLY A 121 -2.07 -12.16 13.29
N ASP A 122 -1.01 -12.12 14.08
CA ASP A 122 -0.56 -10.87 14.71
C ASP A 122 0.63 -10.18 14.05
N THR A 123 1.46 -10.92 13.30
CA THR A 123 2.75 -10.41 12.82
C THR A 123 2.87 -10.59 11.31
N ALA A 124 3.29 -9.52 10.62
CA ALA A 124 3.63 -9.60 9.21
C ALA A 124 4.96 -10.34 8.99
N SER A 125 5.04 -11.18 7.96
CA SER A 125 6.27 -11.87 7.57
C SER A 125 6.46 -11.90 6.06
N ARG A 126 7.71 -12.09 5.61
CA ARG A 126 8.10 -12.10 4.20
C ARG A 126 8.99 -13.31 3.89
N ASP A 127 8.70 -13.96 2.77
CA ASP A 127 9.54 -14.97 2.14
C ASP A 127 9.61 -14.70 0.62
N GLY A 128 10.73 -14.12 0.17
CA GLY A 128 10.90 -13.68 -1.21
C GLY A 128 9.83 -12.65 -1.65
N PRO A 129 9.05 -12.93 -2.70
CA PRO A 129 7.93 -12.08 -3.12
C PRO A 129 6.65 -12.29 -2.31
N TYR A 130 6.59 -13.32 -1.45
CA TYR A 130 5.39 -13.66 -0.68
C TYR A 130 5.41 -13.00 0.69
N PHE A 131 4.30 -12.37 1.05
CA PHE A 131 4.06 -11.78 2.35
C PHE A 131 2.88 -12.45 3.03
N ARG A 132 2.94 -12.57 4.36
CA ARG A 132 1.78 -12.85 5.20
C ARG A 132 1.52 -11.61 5.99
N VAL A 133 0.34 -11.02 5.84
CA VAL A 133 0.03 -9.72 6.47
C VAL A 133 -1.29 -9.84 7.23
N PRO A 134 -1.34 -9.45 8.52
CA PRO A 134 -2.60 -9.33 9.24
C PRO A 134 -3.56 -8.38 8.53
N LYS A 135 -4.84 -8.76 8.38
CA LYS A 135 -5.86 -7.87 7.79
C LYS A 135 -5.92 -6.52 8.53
N ARG A 136 -5.72 -6.54 9.85
CA ARG A 136 -5.74 -5.34 10.70
C ARG A 136 -4.64 -4.34 10.35
N ASP A 137 -3.49 -4.79 9.85
CA ASP A 137 -2.36 -3.91 9.54
C ASP A 137 -2.64 -3.14 8.26
N ILE A 138 -3.14 -3.83 7.22
CA ILE A 138 -3.58 -3.24 5.94
C ILE A 138 -4.67 -2.20 6.20
N VAL A 139 -5.68 -2.62 6.95
CA VAL A 139 -6.83 -1.80 7.34
C VAL A 139 -6.40 -0.62 8.20
N GLY A 140 -5.54 -0.85 9.18
CA GLY A 140 -5.06 0.14 10.11
C GLY A 140 -4.32 1.26 9.40
N GLU A 141 -3.40 0.91 8.51
CA GLU A 141 -2.63 1.91 7.75
C GLU A 141 -3.53 2.75 6.84
N LEU A 142 -4.47 2.12 6.13
CA LEU A 142 -5.44 2.82 5.31
C LEU A 142 -6.31 3.78 6.14
N ALA A 143 -6.78 3.33 7.30
CA ALA A 143 -7.58 4.14 8.22
C ALA A 143 -6.79 5.34 8.76
N VAL A 144 -5.51 5.15 9.11
CA VAL A 144 -4.62 6.23 9.55
C VAL A 144 -4.38 7.23 8.42
N ALA A 145 -4.17 6.78 7.18
CA ALA A 145 -4.04 7.66 6.03
C ALA A 145 -5.32 8.50 5.80
N LEU A 146 -6.49 7.88 5.92
CA LEU A 146 -7.78 8.57 5.79
C LEU A 146 -8.04 9.61 6.88
N GLN A 147 -7.85 9.24 8.14
CA GLN A 147 -8.08 10.13 9.29
C GLN A 147 -7.20 11.38 9.23
N ASN A 148 -5.96 11.22 8.76
CA ASN A 148 -5.00 12.31 8.61
C ASN A 148 -5.11 13.04 7.25
N LYS A 149 -6.13 12.76 6.44
CA LYS A 149 -6.35 13.36 5.10
C LYS A 149 -5.17 13.14 4.14
N ARG A 150 -4.43 12.04 4.34
CA ARG A 150 -3.29 11.61 3.52
C ARG A 150 -3.66 10.63 2.41
N LEU A 151 -4.90 10.12 2.36
CA LEU A 151 -5.46 9.46 1.18
C LEU A 151 -6.30 10.46 0.40
N LYS A 152 -5.91 10.78 -0.83
CA LYS A 152 -6.64 11.65 -1.73
C LYS A 152 -7.12 10.85 -2.94
N ILE A 153 -8.43 10.92 -3.22
CA ILE A 153 -9.05 10.20 -4.33
C ILE A 153 -9.38 11.22 -5.41
N ALA A 154 -8.95 10.97 -6.64
CA ALA A 154 -9.31 11.83 -7.76
C ALA A 154 -10.82 11.70 -8.06
N ALA A 155 -11.55 12.82 -7.96
CA ALA A 155 -13.01 12.84 -8.08
C ALA A 155 -13.54 12.42 -9.46
N ALA A 156 -12.71 12.48 -10.49
CA ALA A 156 -13.07 12.11 -11.86
C ALA A 156 -12.96 10.60 -12.14
N LEU A 157 -12.51 9.79 -11.16
CA LEU A 157 -12.40 8.35 -11.37
C LEU A 157 -13.79 7.70 -11.38
N PRO A 158 -14.09 6.80 -12.34
CA PRO A 158 -15.39 6.15 -12.44
C PRO A 158 -15.84 5.48 -11.14
N ASP A 159 -14.92 4.79 -10.47
CA ASP A 159 -15.18 4.05 -9.23
C ASP A 159 -14.85 4.86 -7.95
N ALA A 160 -14.69 6.19 -8.03
CA ALA A 160 -14.39 7.02 -6.86
C ALA A 160 -15.51 6.99 -5.82
N GLU A 161 -16.77 7.19 -6.25
CA GLU A 161 -17.92 7.18 -5.35
C GLU A 161 -18.10 5.79 -4.70
N THR A 162 -17.90 4.75 -5.49
CA THR A 162 -17.91 3.35 -5.06
C THR A 162 -16.89 3.11 -3.93
N LEU A 163 -15.61 3.47 -4.15
CA LEU A 163 -14.58 3.37 -3.11
C LEU A 163 -14.93 4.20 -1.87
N ILE A 164 -15.45 5.42 -2.03
CA ILE A 164 -15.84 6.27 -0.89
C ILE A 164 -16.94 5.58 -0.05
N ASN A 165 -17.95 5.03 -0.70
CA ASN A 165 -19.05 4.33 -0.02
C ASN A 165 -18.53 3.10 0.73
N GLU A 166 -17.66 2.32 0.12
CA GLU A 166 -17.02 1.18 0.78
C GLU A 166 -16.16 1.61 1.96
N LEU A 167 -15.35 2.66 1.81
CA LEU A 167 -14.56 3.19 2.92
C LEU A 167 -15.42 3.67 4.09
N LEU A 168 -16.57 4.27 3.83
CA LEU A 168 -17.53 4.68 4.85
C LEU A 168 -18.15 3.46 5.57
N ALA A 169 -18.63 2.48 4.80
CA ALA A 169 -19.17 1.24 5.35
C ALA A 169 -18.10 0.49 6.18
N PHE A 170 -16.89 0.43 5.65
CA PHE A 170 -15.72 -0.16 6.28
C PHE A 170 -15.38 0.50 7.63
N LYS A 171 -15.37 1.84 7.70
CA LYS A 171 -15.13 2.58 8.96
C LYS A 171 -16.19 2.28 10.02
N VAL A 172 -17.46 2.16 9.62
CA VAL A 172 -18.55 1.77 10.54
C VAL A 172 -18.30 0.37 11.12
N LYS A 173 -17.92 -0.59 10.27
CA LYS A 173 -17.57 -1.96 10.69
C LYS A 173 -16.43 -1.98 11.72
N VAL A 174 -15.37 -1.19 11.52
CA VAL A 174 -14.23 -1.11 12.45
C VAL A 174 -14.65 -0.56 13.82
N ASN A 175 -15.41 0.53 13.85
CA ASN A 175 -15.87 1.14 15.10
C ASN A 175 -16.73 0.19 15.94
N LEU A 176 -17.63 -0.56 15.30
CA LEU A 176 -18.47 -1.55 15.98
C LEU A 176 -17.64 -2.67 16.62
N LYS A 177 -16.59 -3.14 15.92
CA LYS A 177 -15.67 -4.15 16.45
C LYS A 177 -14.91 -3.65 17.69
N THR A 178 -14.42 -2.41 17.67
CA THR A 178 -13.68 -1.84 18.80
C THR A 178 -14.55 -1.52 20.03
N ALA A 179 -15.88 -1.48 19.86
CA ALA A 179 -16.81 -1.17 20.94
C ALA A 179 -17.24 -2.43 21.74
N HIS A 180 -17.21 -3.61 21.13
CA HIS A 180 -17.61 -4.88 21.77
C HIS A 180 -16.78 -6.04 21.21
N ASP A 181 -15.71 -6.42 21.90
CA ASP A 181 -14.86 -7.54 21.52
C ASP A 181 -15.67 -8.86 21.51
N SER A 182 -15.82 -9.42 20.30
CA SER A 182 -16.42 -10.71 19.90
C SER A 182 -17.94 -10.88 20.05
N TYR A 183 -18.62 -11.21 18.95
CA TYR A 183 -19.15 -12.55 18.65
C TYR A 183 -19.50 -12.63 17.15
N GLU A 184 -19.30 -13.82 16.61
CA GLU A 184 -19.37 -14.20 15.20
C GLU A 184 -20.54 -13.63 14.39
N ALA A 185 -20.20 -13.00 13.25
CA ALA A 185 -20.88 -13.10 11.95
C ALA A 185 -20.46 -11.89 11.11
N TRP A 186 -19.25 -11.94 10.58
CA TRP A 186 -18.93 -11.18 9.37
C TRP A 186 -19.84 -11.75 8.27
N ARG A 187 -21.05 -11.20 8.12
CA ARG A 187 -21.72 -11.32 6.83
C ARG A 187 -20.92 -10.42 5.91
N GLU A 188 -20.15 -11.03 5.01
CA GLU A 188 -19.74 -10.41 3.75
C GLU A 188 -20.99 -9.81 3.11
N GLY A 189 -21.22 -8.54 3.40
CA GLY A 189 -22.27 -7.72 2.83
C GLY A 189 -21.59 -6.56 2.15
N ASP A 190 -21.78 -6.52 0.83
CA ASP A 190 -21.35 -5.57 -0.20
C ASP A 190 -19.84 -5.30 -0.28
N HIS A 191 -19.21 -6.02 -1.22
CA HIS A 191 -17.97 -5.71 -1.95
C HIS A 191 -17.01 -4.69 -1.29
N ASP A 192 -16.02 -5.16 -0.52
CA ASP A 192 -14.93 -4.33 0.06
C ASP A 192 -13.63 -4.38 -0.79
N ASP A 193 -13.69 -4.90 -2.03
CA ASP A 193 -12.53 -5.21 -2.86
C ASP A 193 -11.71 -3.98 -3.27
N LEU A 194 -12.33 -2.83 -3.56
CA LEU A 194 -11.58 -1.60 -3.86
C LEU A 194 -10.85 -1.10 -2.61
N VAL A 195 -11.44 -1.27 -1.43
CA VAL A 195 -10.80 -0.94 -0.15
C VAL A 195 -9.61 -1.84 0.12
N LEU A 196 -9.71 -3.14 -0.13
CA LEU A 196 -8.60 -4.08 0.04
C LEU A 196 -7.49 -3.81 -0.97
N SER A 197 -7.83 -3.64 -2.25
CA SER A 197 -6.90 -3.27 -3.31
C SER A 197 -6.11 -2.01 -2.93
N ALA A 198 -6.80 -0.92 -2.57
CA ALA A 198 -6.14 0.32 -2.18
C ALA A 198 -5.35 0.18 -0.87
N GLY A 199 -5.91 -0.52 0.12
CA GLY A 199 -5.29 -0.74 1.42
C GLY A 199 -3.97 -1.50 1.31
N MET A 200 -3.91 -2.54 0.48
CA MET A 200 -2.67 -3.29 0.24
C MET A 200 -1.57 -2.42 -0.35
N ALA A 201 -1.90 -1.59 -1.34
CA ALA A 201 -0.95 -0.66 -1.94
C ALA A 201 -0.45 0.39 -0.94
N VAL A 202 -1.35 0.94 -0.10
CA VAL A 202 -0.99 1.87 0.99
C VAL A 202 -0.08 1.20 2.01
N TRP A 203 -0.43 -0.01 2.47
CA TRP A 203 0.38 -0.75 3.44
C TRP A 203 1.76 -1.10 2.90
N ALA A 204 1.84 -1.57 1.65
CA ALA A 204 3.11 -1.94 1.03
C ALA A 204 4.03 -0.71 0.85
N ALA A 205 3.46 0.45 0.52
CA ALA A 205 4.20 1.69 0.46
C ALA A 205 4.78 2.06 1.83
N THR A 206 3.97 2.06 2.89
CA THR A 206 4.44 2.34 4.25
C THR A 206 5.49 1.33 4.71
N TRP A 207 5.30 0.04 4.43
CA TRP A 207 6.28 -1.01 4.75
C TRP A 207 7.62 -0.73 4.06
N LEU A 208 7.61 -0.41 2.76
CA LEU A 208 8.83 -0.15 2.00
C LEU A 208 9.60 1.06 2.56
N TYR A 209 8.91 2.18 2.80
CA TYR A 209 9.55 3.39 3.31
C TYR A 209 10.02 3.24 4.76
N ASN A 210 9.35 2.43 5.59
CA ASN A 210 9.84 2.09 6.93
C ASN A 210 11.14 1.28 6.89
N GLN A 211 11.33 0.42 5.89
CA GLN A 211 12.58 -0.33 5.76
C GLN A 211 13.73 0.56 5.28
N GLN A 212 13.45 1.49 4.36
CA GLN A 212 14.45 2.46 3.89
C GLN A 212 14.89 3.41 5.00
N THR A 213 13.95 3.88 5.81
CA THR A 213 14.28 4.71 6.97
C THR A 213 14.94 3.89 8.08
N GLY A 214 14.68 2.58 8.19
CA GLY A 214 15.40 1.70 9.10
C GLY A 214 16.90 1.57 8.80
N ASP A 215 17.31 1.65 7.53
CA ASP A 215 18.72 1.64 7.11
C ASP A 215 19.36 3.05 7.12
N ASP A 216 18.57 4.11 6.94
CA ASP A 216 19.03 5.52 6.94
C ASP A 216 18.89 6.25 8.29
N ILE A 217 18.20 5.69 9.29
CA ILE A 217 18.28 6.15 10.67
C ILE A 217 19.61 5.64 11.23
N VAL A 218 20.66 6.42 10.98
CA VAL A 218 21.76 6.49 11.95
C VAL A 218 21.10 6.93 13.26
N THR A 219 21.02 6.02 14.23
CA THR A 219 20.73 6.38 15.62
C THR A 219 21.87 7.28 16.09
N TYR A 220 21.71 8.60 15.92
CA TYR A 220 22.58 9.57 16.55
C TYR A 220 22.18 9.66 18.02
N ASP A 221 23.12 9.37 18.93
CA ASP A 221 22.93 9.46 20.39
C ASP A 221 22.74 10.91 20.89
N GLU A 222 22.66 11.90 19.99
CA GLU A 222 22.48 13.32 20.31
C GLU A 222 21.30 13.94 19.53
N PRO A 223 20.60 14.94 20.10
CA PRO A 223 19.28 15.36 19.64
C PRO A 223 19.34 16.06 18.28
N VAL A 224 18.94 15.35 17.22
CA VAL A 224 18.70 15.90 15.89
C VAL A 224 17.48 16.83 15.94
N SER A 225 17.67 18.11 15.60
CA SER A 225 16.56 19.04 15.40
C SER A 225 15.85 18.69 14.10
N ILE A 226 14.68 18.04 14.19
CA ILE A 226 13.82 17.74 13.04
C ILE A 226 12.80 18.88 12.93
N SER A 227 12.96 19.74 11.92
CA SER A 227 11.95 20.74 11.59
C SER A 227 11.22 20.34 10.30
N PRO A 228 9.87 20.32 10.28
CA PRO A 228 9.13 20.19 9.02
C PRO A 228 9.35 21.47 8.19
N VAL A 229 9.50 21.30 6.87
CA VAL A 229 9.55 22.41 5.91
C VAL A 229 8.15 23.00 5.71
#